data_AF-A0A8C2URE7-F1
#
_entry.id   AF-A0A8C2URE7-F1
#
_cell.length_a   1.000
_cell.length_b   1.000
_cell.length_c   1.000
_cell.angle_alpha   90.00
_cell.angle_beta   90.00
_cell.angle_gamma   90.00
#
_symmetry.space_group_name_H-M   'P 1'
#
loop_
_entity.id
_entity.type
_entity.pdbx_description
1 polymer ?
#
loop_
_entity_poly.entity_id
_entity_poly.type
_entity_poly.pdbx_seq_one_letter_code
_entity_poly.pdbx_strand_id
1 'polypeptide(L)' 'MPLMEDRHRVLNEAGRILLEKFGGSFLNCVRKSEKSAQKLLHLIVESFPSYRDVTEFEVTCSGCSP' A
#
# COMPACT_ATOMS: atom_id res chain seq x y z
N MET A 1 -7.93 -15.21 -17.90
CA MET A 1 -7.02 -14.13 -17.47
C MET A 1 -6.69 -14.37 -16.00
N PRO A 2 -5.53 -14.94 -15.65
CA PRO A 2 -5.29 -15.63 -14.37
C PRO A 2 -5.15 -14.72 -13.12
N LEU A 3 -5.36 -13.40 -13.24
CA LEU A 3 -5.16 -12.44 -12.12
C LEU A 3 -6.41 -11.56 -11.85
N MET A 4 -7.58 -11.92 -12.38
CA MET A 4 -8.78 -11.07 -12.25
C MET A 4 -9.30 -11.01 -10.81
N GLU A 5 -9.21 -12.11 -10.07
CA GLU A 5 -9.67 -12.19 -8.69
C GLU A 5 -8.83 -11.31 -7.77
N ASP A 6 -7.50 -11.34 -7.91
CA ASP A 6 -6.61 -10.46 -7.14
C ASP A 6 -6.84 -8.99 -7.45
N ARG A 7 -7.05 -8.64 -8.73
CA ARG A 7 -7.38 -7.25 -9.12
C ARG A 7 -8.70 -6.80 -8.50
N HIS A 8 -9.70 -7.68 -8.49
CA HIS A 8 -11.00 -7.39 -7.87
C HIS A 8 -10.88 -7.23 -6.35
N ARG A 9 -10.09 -8.09 -5.70
CA ARG A 9 -9.81 -8.00 -4.26
C ARG A 9 -9.13 -6.67 -3.91
N VAL A 10 -8.06 -6.30 -4.62
CA VAL A 10 -7.32 -5.04 -4.40
C VAL A 10 -8.25 -3.83 -4.60
N LEU A 11 -9.09 -3.85 -5.63
CA LEU A 11 -10.03 -2.76 -5.89
C LEU A 11 -11.05 -2.61 -4.74
N ASN A 12 -11.64 -3.71 -4.29
CA ASN A 12 -12.60 -3.70 -3.19
C ASN A 12 -11.96 -3.27 -1.85
N GLU A 13 -10.73 -3.72 -1.59
CA GLU A 13 -9.97 -3.31 -0.41
C GLU A 13 -9.69 -1.81 -0.43
N ALA A 14 -9.19 -1.28 -1.55
CA ALA A 14 -8.95 0.15 -1.72
C ALA A 14 -10.25 0.99 -1.57
N GLY A 15 -11.36 0.51 -2.14
CA GLY A 15 -12.67 1.15 -1.98
C GLY A 15 -13.13 1.21 -0.53
N ARG A 16 -12.94 0.14 0.25
CA ARG A 16 -13.29 0.09 1.67
C ARG A 16 -12.43 1.06 2.49
N ILE A 17 -11.12 1.08 2.24
CA ILE A 17 -10.19 2.04 2.87
C ILE A 17 -10.61 3.49 2.57
N LEU A 18 -10.99 3.78 1.32
CA LEU A 18 -11.46 5.10 0.93
C LEU A 18 -12.70 5.51 1.72
N LEU A 19 -13.70 4.63 1.81
CA LEU A 19 -14.93 4.87 2.57
C LEU A 19 -14.64 5.12 4.06
N GLU A 20 -13.87 4.23 4.69
CA GLU A 20 -13.63 4.25 6.14
C GLU A 20 -12.67 5.36 6.58
N LYS A 21 -11.55 5.56 5.87
CA LYS A 21 -10.46 6.46 6.30
C LYS A 21 -10.46 7.83 5.61
N PHE A 22 -11.11 7.93 4.46
CA PHE A 22 -11.07 9.12 3.59
C PHE A 22 -12.47 9.59 3.15
N GLY A 23 -13.54 9.10 3.77
CA GLY A 23 -14.91 9.54 3.49
C GLY A 23 -15.35 9.29 2.03
N GLY A 24 -14.84 8.22 1.43
CA GLY A 24 -15.15 7.81 0.06
C GLY A 24 -14.42 8.61 -1.02
N SER A 25 -13.52 9.53 -0.68
CA SER A 25 -12.84 10.38 -1.65
C SER A 25 -11.33 10.41 -1.48
N PHE A 26 -10.59 10.07 -2.53
CA PHE A 26 -9.12 10.16 -2.53
C PHE A 26 -8.64 11.61 -2.39
N LEU A 27 -9.46 12.60 -2.74
CA LEU A 27 -9.13 14.02 -2.48
C LEU A 27 -8.88 14.27 -0.99
N ASN A 28 -9.57 13.57 -0.09
CA ASN A 28 -9.32 13.69 1.35
C ASN A 28 -7.98 13.09 1.76
N CYS A 29 -7.47 12.09 1.04
CA CYS A 29 -6.09 11.59 1.20
C CYS A 29 -5.07 12.66 0.81
N VAL A 30 -5.26 13.32 -0.34
CA VAL A 30 -4.41 14.43 -0.80
C VAL A 30 -4.49 15.63 0.15
N ARG A 31 -5.67 15.97 0.66
CA ARG A 31 -5.81 17.06 1.65
C ARG A 31 -5.09 16.74 2.96
N LYS A 32 -5.16 15.49 3.43
CA LYS A 32 -4.45 15.00 4.62
C LYS A 32 -2.92 15.01 4.46
N SER A 33 -2.40 15.04 3.23
CA SER A 33 -0.95 15.10 3.01
C SER A 33 -0.34 16.50 3.20
N GLU A 34 -1.16 17.52 3.47
CA GLU A 34 -0.72 18.89 3.77
C GLU A 34 0.23 19.46 2.70
N LYS A 35 -0.06 19.20 1.42
CA LYS A 35 0.75 19.62 0.27
C LYS A 35 2.18 19.07 0.26
N SER A 36 2.48 18.02 1.04
CA SER A 36 3.76 17.31 1.01
C SER A 36 3.64 16.03 0.21
N ALA A 37 4.46 15.89 -0.82
CA ALA A 37 4.56 14.67 -1.62
C ALA A 37 5.06 13.48 -0.79
N GLN A 38 5.98 13.73 0.15
CA GLN A 38 6.48 12.69 1.05
C GLN A 38 5.39 12.19 2.01
N LYS A 39 4.61 13.11 2.61
CA LYS A 39 3.46 12.73 3.45
C LYS A 39 2.41 11.98 2.66
N LEU A 40 2.17 12.39 1.41
CA LEU A 40 1.21 11.71 0.52
C LEU A 40 1.65 10.27 0.27
N LEU A 41 2.92 10.06 -0.09
CA LEU A 41 3.47 8.73 -0.33
C LEU A 41 3.39 7.86 0.93
N HIS A 42 3.71 8.42 2.09
CA HIS A 42 3.59 7.73 3.37
C HIS A 42 2.14 7.28 3.64
N LEU A 43 1.18 8.19 3.48
CA LEU A 43 -0.24 7.88 3.64
C LEU A 43 -0.71 6.78 2.67
N ILE A 44 -0.21 6.78 1.43
CA ILE A 44 -0.56 5.77 0.42
C ILE A 44 -0.04 4.40 0.85
N VAL A 45 1.25 4.27 1.16
CA VAL A 45 1.89 2.98 1.50
C VAL A 45 1.44 2.44 2.87
N GLU A 46 1.01 3.32 3.78
CA GLU A 46 0.43 2.94 5.06
C GLU A 46 -1.05 2.52 4.92
N SER A 47 -1.83 3.26 4.13
CA SER A 47 -3.28 3.04 4.05
C SER A 47 -3.67 1.95 3.07
N PHE A 48 -2.92 1.76 1.99
CA PHE A 48 -3.23 0.85 0.89
C PHE A 48 -2.15 -0.24 0.78
N PRO A 49 -2.37 -1.43 1.39
CA PRO A 49 -1.35 -2.48 1.47
C PRO A 49 -0.84 -2.96 0.11
N SER A 50 -1.67 -2.92 -0.93
CA SER A 50 -1.29 -3.28 -2.29
C SER A 50 -0.15 -2.43 -2.88
N TYR A 51 0.15 -1.25 -2.31
CA TYR A 51 1.27 -0.40 -2.73
C TYR A 51 2.55 -0.63 -1.90
N ARG A 52 2.47 -1.46 -0.85
CA ARG A 52 3.61 -1.84 -0.03
C ARG A 52 4.30 -3.05 -0.67
N ASP A 53 4.97 -2.81 -1.80
CA ASP A 53 5.82 -3.82 -2.44
C ASP A 53 7.16 -3.90 -1.69
N VAL A 54 7.11 -4.55 -0.52
CA VAL A 54 8.27 -4.77 0.34
C VAL A 54 8.47 -6.27 0.43
N THR A 55 9.62 -6.74 -0.08
CA THR A 55 10.06 -8.13 0.05
C THR A 55 11.17 -8.18 1.08
N GLU A 56 11.08 -9.15 1.99
CA GLU A 56 12.19 -9.45 2.91
C GLU A 56 13.33 -10.06 2.10
N PHE A 57 14.52 -9.46 2.21
CA PHE A 57 15.71 -10.00 1.57
C PHE A 57 16.28 -11.12 2.47
N GLU A 58 16.07 -12.39 2.08
CA GLU A 58 16.68 -13.52 2.77
C GLU A 58 18.19 -13.54 2.51
N VAL A 59 18.97 -13.10 3.50
CA VAL A 59 20.42 -13.35 3.53
C VAL A 59 20.65 -14.77 4.05
N THR A 60 20.56 -15.77 3.17
CA THR A 60 21.10 -17.10 3.48
C THR A 60 22.62 -17.07 3.35
N CYS A 61 23.31 -16.62 4.41
CA CYS A 61 24.75 -16.87 4.55
C CYS A 61 24.99 -18.35 4.88
N SER A 62 24.88 -19.22 3.88
CA SER A 62 25.35 -20.61 3.94
C SER A 62 26.87 -20.65 3.72
N GLY A 63 27.67 -20.25 4.72
CA GLY A 63 29.12 -20.45 4.61
C GLY A 63 30.08 -19.76 5.57
N CYS A 64 29.63 -19.04 6.60
CA CYS A 64 30.54 -18.64 7.67
C CYS A 64 30.48 -19.67 8.80
N SER A 65 31.28 -20.73 8.66
CA SER A 65 31.71 -21.50 9.84
C SER A 65 32.83 -20.71 10.53
N PRO A 66 32.85 -20.64 11.88
CA PRO A 66 33.94 -20.00 12.63
C PRO A 66 35.28 -20.71 12.43
#